data_AF-A0A840LEA5-F1
#
_entry.id   AF-A0A840LEA5-F1
#
_cell.length_a   1.000
_cell.length_b   1.000
_cell.length_c   1.000
_cell.angle_alpha   90.00
_cell.angle_beta   90.00
_cell.angle_gamma   90.00
#
_symmetry.space_group_name_H-M   'P 1'
#
loop_
_entity.id
_entity.type
_entity.pdbx_description
1 polymer ?
#
loop_
_entity_poly.entity_id
_entity_poly.type
_entity_poly.pdbx_seq_one_letter_code
_entity_poly.pdbx_strand_id
1 'polypeptide(L)'
;MPLSTHSITRIARTPISACRFVDVTSAHTASAAAAIGISEQAAGAGEAFTVVTYYSAPVETAEALAVGDLVKPAADGSGRAVKGAAGDCCGRVMEAATAGKLAEIRFLDIPASAASGGGNGSAGLSSATYDASNRVTSYATDGVTYTVTYPPGKIQVTASTGGTQTINLDSNGRIASVVAG
;
A
#
# COMPACT_ATOMS: atom_id res chain seq x y z
N MET A 1 -16.39 29.17 3.16
CA MET A 1 -15.67 28.10 2.45
C MET A 1 -14.76 27.44 3.47
N PRO A 2 -14.88 26.12 3.73
CA PRO A 2 -13.85 25.44 4.51
C PRO A 2 -12.53 25.58 3.76
N LEU A 3 -11.49 26.04 4.44
CA LEU A 3 -10.15 26.15 3.88
C LEU A 3 -9.49 24.78 4.01
N SER A 4 -9.12 24.14 2.90
CA SER A 4 -8.24 22.98 2.91
C SER A 4 -6.84 23.46 3.29
N THR A 5 -6.52 23.38 4.59
CA THR A 5 -5.29 23.93 5.21
C THR A 5 -4.00 23.40 4.58
N HIS A 6 -4.08 22.30 3.84
CA HIS A 6 -2.96 21.69 3.12
C HIS A 6 -3.40 21.30 1.71
N SER A 7 -3.36 22.29 0.83
CA SER A 7 -3.62 22.12 -0.59
C SER A 7 -2.61 22.91 -1.41
N ILE A 8 -2.44 22.51 -2.66
CA ILE A 8 -1.64 23.25 -3.65
C ILE A 8 -2.50 23.61 -4.85
N THR A 9 -2.21 24.74 -5.47
CA THR A 9 -2.76 25.10 -6.78
C THR A 9 -1.86 24.55 -7.88
N ARG A 10 -2.46 23.91 -8.88
CA ARG A 10 -1.77 23.41 -10.07
C ARG A 10 -2.48 23.90 -11.33
N ILE A 11 -1.76 23.90 -12.45
CA ILE A 11 -2.33 24.12 -13.78
C ILE A 11 -2.55 22.77 -14.45
N ALA A 12 -3.77 22.47 -14.85
CA ALA A 12 -4.16 21.21 -15.47
C ALA A 12 -3.47 21.03 -16.83
N ARG A 13 -2.80 19.90 -17.03
CA ARG A 13 -2.16 19.57 -18.32
C ARG A 13 -3.16 18.97 -19.31
N THR A 14 -4.08 18.19 -18.78
CA THR A 14 -5.23 17.59 -19.46
C THR A 14 -6.49 17.92 -18.66
N PRO A 15 -7.71 17.73 -19.20
CA PRO A 15 -8.92 17.87 -18.40
C PRO A 15 -8.83 17.04 -17.10
N ILE A 16 -9.10 17.68 -15.97
CA ILE A 16 -9.15 17.08 -14.64
C ILE A 16 -10.61 16.99 -14.24
N SER A 17 -11.06 15.78 -13.89
CA SER A 17 -12.30 15.58 -13.14
C SER A 17 -12.08 15.85 -11.64
N ALA A 18 -13.13 16.28 -10.95
CA ALA A 18 -13.15 16.42 -9.50
C ALA A 18 -12.99 15.06 -8.80
N CYS A 19 -12.49 15.06 -7.56
CA CYS A 19 -12.38 13.90 -6.69
C CYS A 19 -11.57 12.76 -7.36
N ARG A 20 -10.41 13.11 -7.94
CA ARG A 20 -9.48 12.16 -8.59
C ARG A 20 -8.08 12.28 -8.02
N PHE A 21 -7.38 11.16 -7.94
CA PHE A 21 -5.94 11.16 -7.71
C PHE A 21 -5.22 11.85 -8.88
N VAL A 22 -4.28 12.71 -8.54
CA VAL A 22 -3.46 13.46 -9.51
C VAL A 22 -1.98 13.30 -9.24
N ASP A 23 -1.16 13.47 -10.27
CA ASP A 23 0.30 13.41 -10.19
C ASP A 23 1.01 14.76 -10.32
N VAL A 24 2.35 14.71 -10.22
CA VAL A 24 3.26 15.85 -10.41
C VAL A 24 3.24 16.44 -11.82
N THR A 25 2.57 15.81 -12.79
CA THR A 25 2.44 16.32 -14.16
C THR A 25 1.13 17.07 -14.39
N SER A 26 0.31 17.22 -13.33
CA SER A 26 -1.03 17.81 -13.39
C SER A 26 -1.99 17.02 -14.29
N ALA A 27 -1.92 15.70 -14.24
CA ALA A 27 -2.87 14.77 -14.86
C ALA A 27 -3.44 13.81 -13.81
N HIS A 28 -4.51 13.09 -14.17
CA HIS A 28 -4.92 11.93 -13.39
C HIS A 28 -3.80 10.89 -13.38
N THR A 29 -3.62 10.24 -12.22
CA THR A 29 -2.59 9.19 -12.09
C THR A 29 -3.19 7.80 -12.14
N ALA A 30 -2.40 6.84 -12.60
CA ALA A 30 -2.65 5.39 -12.51
C ALA A 30 -1.75 4.69 -11.48
N SER A 31 -0.90 5.44 -10.78
CA SER A 31 0.15 4.93 -9.90
C SER A 31 0.06 5.54 -8.50
N ALA A 32 0.09 4.68 -7.48
CA ALA A 32 0.05 5.11 -6.08
C ALA A 32 1.30 5.95 -5.73
N ALA A 33 2.48 5.57 -6.23
CA ALA A 33 3.73 6.28 -5.97
C ALA A 33 3.80 7.66 -6.65
N ALA A 34 3.02 7.88 -7.70
CA ALA A 34 2.95 9.17 -8.39
C ALA A 34 1.84 10.09 -7.84
N ALA A 35 0.92 9.55 -7.01
CA ALA A 35 -0.19 10.32 -6.46
C ALA A 35 0.34 11.36 -5.47
N ILE A 36 0.10 12.64 -5.76
CA ILE A 36 0.49 13.75 -4.88
C ILE A 36 -0.68 14.31 -4.07
N GLY A 37 -1.89 13.87 -4.40
CA GLY A 37 -3.11 14.37 -3.78
C GLY A 37 -4.35 14.09 -4.63
N ILE A 38 -5.45 14.73 -4.24
CA ILE A 38 -6.76 14.57 -4.85
C ILE A 38 -7.28 15.92 -5.33
N SER A 39 -7.81 15.99 -6.56
CA SER A 39 -8.47 17.20 -7.09
C SER A 39 -9.77 17.50 -6.34
N GLU A 40 -9.99 18.73 -5.87
CA GLU A 40 -11.28 19.11 -5.26
C GLU A 40 -12.35 19.38 -6.33
N GLN A 41 -11.94 20.01 -7.43
CA GLN A 41 -12.80 20.47 -8.51
C GLN A 41 -12.30 19.99 -9.88
N ALA A 42 -13.22 19.98 -10.84
CA ALA A 42 -12.87 19.77 -12.23
C ALA A 42 -12.21 21.03 -12.83
N ALA A 43 -11.36 20.82 -13.84
CA ALA A 43 -10.70 21.90 -14.57
C ALA A 43 -10.41 21.47 -16.02
N GLY A 44 -10.55 22.40 -16.96
CA GLY A 44 -10.09 22.24 -18.33
C GLY A 44 -8.57 22.27 -18.43
N ALA A 45 -8.02 21.81 -19.56
CA ALA A 45 -6.58 21.93 -19.81
C ALA A 45 -6.17 23.41 -19.84
N GLY A 46 -5.08 23.74 -19.13
CA GLY A 46 -4.60 25.11 -18.95
C GLY A 46 -5.25 25.88 -17.79
N GLU A 47 -6.27 25.33 -17.14
CA GLU A 47 -6.95 25.98 -16.01
C GLU A 47 -6.30 25.62 -14.67
N ALA A 48 -6.43 26.53 -13.70
CA ALA A 48 -5.97 26.29 -12.34
C ALA A 48 -6.96 25.40 -11.58
N PHE A 49 -6.44 24.48 -10.77
CA PHE A 49 -7.23 23.62 -9.89
C PHE A 49 -6.52 23.37 -8.55
N THR A 50 -7.30 22.97 -7.55
CA THR A 50 -6.82 22.69 -6.20
C THR A 50 -6.60 21.21 -6.01
N VAL A 51 -5.47 20.87 -5.39
CA VAL A 51 -5.12 19.50 -5.00
C VAL A 51 -5.01 19.46 -3.49
N VAL A 52 -5.85 18.67 -2.82
CA VAL A 52 -5.69 18.36 -1.40
C VAL A 52 -4.51 17.42 -1.24
N THR A 53 -3.55 17.79 -0.39
CA THR A 53 -2.28 17.06 -0.26
C THR A 53 -2.09 16.45 1.13
N TYR A 54 -3.02 16.65 2.06
CA TYR A 54 -2.85 16.16 3.43
C TYR A 54 -4.15 15.69 4.09
N TYR A 55 -3.96 14.83 5.09
CA TYR A 55 -4.96 14.18 5.92
C TYR A 55 -5.96 13.32 5.13
N SER A 56 -7.01 13.89 4.54
CA SER A 56 -8.00 13.13 3.77
C SER A 56 -8.74 13.99 2.74
N ALA A 57 -9.30 13.33 1.72
CA ALA A 57 -10.23 13.93 0.77
C ALA A 57 -11.11 12.85 0.10
N PRO A 58 -12.27 13.22 -0.45
CA PRO A 58 -13.14 12.31 -1.17
C PRO A 58 -12.58 11.94 -2.55
N VAL A 59 -12.61 10.65 -2.90
CA VAL A 59 -12.23 10.13 -4.22
C VAL A 59 -13.35 9.28 -4.79
N GLU A 60 -13.65 9.44 -6.08
CA GLU A 60 -14.57 8.54 -6.76
C GLU A 60 -13.94 7.14 -6.89
N THR A 61 -14.68 6.12 -6.49
CA THR A 61 -14.23 4.74 -6.55
C THR A 61 -14.53 4.13 -7.93
N ALA A 62 -13.65 3.26 -8.41
CA ALA A 62 -13.91 2.44 -9.60
C ALA A 62 -14.49 1.06 -9.24
N GLU A 63 -14.44 0.68 -7.95
CA GLU A 63 -15.03 -0.55 -7.40
C GLU A 63 -15.60 -0.30 -6.00
N ALA A 64 -16.26 -1.29 -5.41
CA ALA A 64 -16.71 -1.18 -4.02
C ALA A 64 -15.52 -1.24 -3.06
N LEU A 65 -15.46 -0.31 -2.11
CA LEU A 65 -14.38 -0.21 -1.11
C LEU A 65 -14.97 -0.21 0.30
N ALA A 66 -14.34 -0.96 1.20
CA ALA A 66 -14.71 -1.03 2.61
C ALA A 66 -13.83 -0.13 3.47
N VAL A 67 -14.34 0.30 4.63
CA VAL A 67 -13.54 1.04 5.62
C VAL A 67 -12.29 0.23 5.99
N GLY A 68 -11.14 0.90 6.01
CA GLY A 68 -9.86 0.30 6.31
C GLY A 68 -9.13 -0.28 5.11
N ASP A 69 -9.76 -0.40 3.94
CA ASP A 69 -9.06 -0.84 2.72
C ASP A 69 -7.91 0.11 2.37
N LEU A 70 -6.78 -0.46 1.96
CA LEU A 70 -5.72 0.28 1.29
C LEU A 70 -6.19 0.61 -0.13
N VAL A 71 -5.83 1.79 -0.64
CA VAL A 71 -6.25 2.24 -1.95
C VAL A 71 -5.11 2.77 -2.81
N LYS A 72 -5.28 2.63 -4.11
CA LYS A 72 -4.43 3.22 -5.14
C LYS A 72 -5.29 3.76 -6.28
N PRO A 73 -4.71 4.59 -7.18
CA PRO A 73 -5.39 4.98 -8.40
C PRO A 73 -5.63 3.78 -9.33
N ALA A 74 -6.75 3.80 -10.04
CA ALA A 74 -7.12 2.80 -11.03
C ALA A 74 -6.12 2.79 -12.21
N ALA A 75 -5.78 1.59 -12.68
CA ALA A 75 -4.82 1.40 -13.76
C ALA A 75 -5.29 1.95 -15.12
N ASP A 76 -6.57 2.28 -15.27
CA ASP A 76 -7.16 2.88 -16.47
C ASP A 76 -6.80 4.37 -16.66
N GLY A 77 -6.06 4.96 -15.71
CA GLY A 77 -5.67 6.37 -15.77
C GLY A 77 -6.79 7.34 -15.42
N SER A 78 -7.94 6.86 -14.95
CA SER A 78 -9.08 7.72 -14.60
C SER A 78 -8.89 8.50 -13.28
N GLY A 79 -7.84 8.19 -12.51
CA GLY A 79 -7.59 8.75 -11.18
C GLY A 79 -8.59 8.29 -10.10
N ARG A 80 -9.46 7.32 -10.41
CA ARG A 80 -10.42 6.75 -9.45
C ARG A 80 -9.74 5.81 -8.47
N ALA A 81 -10.33 5.63 -7.29
CA ALA A 81 -9.80 4.72 -6.28
C ALA A 81 -10.18 3.26 -6.57
N VAL A 82 -9.20 2.36 -6.46
CA VAL A 82 -9.35 0.90 -6.38
C VAL A 82 -8.61 0.39 -5.16
N LYS A 83 -8.88 -0.85 -4.75
CA LYS A 83 -8.18 -1.55 -3.69
C LYS A 83 -6.70 -1.68 -4.06
N GLY A 84 -5.86 -1.20 -3.15
CA GLY A 84 -4.40 -1.31 -3.20
C GLY A 84 -3.90 -2.48 -2.37
N ALA A 85 -2.61 -2.75 -2.50
CA ALA A 85 -1.90 -3.73 -1.68
C ALA A 85 -0.93 -3.01 -0.72
N ALA A 86 -0.47 -3.71 0.32
CA ALA A 86 0.63 -3.21 1.13
C ALA A 86 1.87 -3.00 0.23
N GLY A 87 2.38 -1.77 0.17
CA GLY A 87 3.49 -1.37 -0.70
C GLY A 87 3.09 -0.76 -2.06
N ASP A 88 1.82 -0.90 -2.46
CA ASP A 88 1.24 -0.28 -3.66
C ASP A 88 -0.11 0.37 -3.30
N CYS A 89 -0.02 1.38 -2.44
CA CYS A 89 -1.15 2.20 -2.02
C CYS A 89 -0.67 3.60 -1.63
N CYS A 90 -1.59 4.55 -1.69
CA CYS A 90 -1.36 5.96 -1.35
C CYS A 90 -2.33 6.46 -0.28
N GLY A 91 -3.29 5.62 0.13
CA GLY A 91 -4.29 6.00 1.11
C GLY A 91 -5.00 4.82 1.76
N ARG A 92 -5.87 5.16 2.71
CA ARG A 92 -6.77 4.23 3.40
C ARG A 92 -8.18 4.78 3.42
N VAL A 93 -9.16 3.92 3.16
CA VAL A 93 -10.58 4.27 3.20
C VAL A 93 -11.03 4.55 4.64
N MET A 94 -11.64 5.71 4.86
CA MET A 94 -12.30 6.09 6.11
C MET A 94 -13.82 5.89 6.05
N GLU A 95 -14.42 6.01 4.86
CA GLU A 95 -15.85 5.80 4.64
C GLU A 95 -16.05 4.88 3.42
N ALA A 96 -16.82 3.80 3.60
CA ALA A 96 -17.08 2.83 2.55
C ALA A 96 -17.93 3.43 1.42
N ALA A 97 -17.70 2.97 0.19
CA ALA A 97 -18.44 3.43 -0.97
C ALA A 97 -18.62 2.30 -2.00
N THR A 98 -19.72 2.34 -2.74
CA THR A 98 -19.90 1.50 -3.93
C THR A 98 -19.23 2.14 -5.15
N ALA A 99 -19.00 1.36 -6.21
CA ALA A 99 -18.38 1.85 -7.43
C ALA A 99 -19.10 3.11 -7.98
N GLY A 100 -18.33 4.11 -8.38
CA GLY A 100 -18.81 5.39 -8.88
C GLY A 100 -19.34 6.34 -7.81
N LYS A 101 -19.20 6.01 -6.52
CA LYS A 101 -19.49 6.89 -5.38
C LYS A 101 -18.20 7.41 -4.76
N LEU A 102 -18.31 8.39 -3.89
CA LEU A 102 -17.17 8.97 -3.20
C LEU A 102 -16.87 8.19 -1.93
N ALA A 103 -15.61 7.81 -1.75
CA ALA A 103 -15.06 7.33 -0.49
C ALA A 103 -14.13 8.40 0.09
N GLU A 104 -14.21 8.65 1.40
CA GLU A 104 -13.24 9.49 2.08
C GLU A 104 -11.93 8.71 2.24
N ILE A 105 -10.84 9.21 1.65
CA ILE A 105 -9.53 8.56 1.68
C ILE A 105 -8.58 9.36 2.54
N ARG A 106 -8.06 8.74 3.60
CA ARG A 106 -6.93 9.27 4.35
C ARG A 106 -5.65 9.03 3.57
N PHE A 107 -4.86 10.08 3.33
CA PHE A 107 -3.52 9.94 2.78
C PHE A 107 -2.63 9.18 3.76
N LEU A 108 -1.82 8.30 3.22
CA LEU A 108 -0.80 7.60 3.98
C LEU A 108 0.56 8.13 3.56
N ASP A 109 1.37 8.50 4.55
CA ASP A 109 2.82 8.63 4.39
C ASP A 109 3.40 7.23 4.25
N ILE A 110 3.10 6.57 3.13
CA ILE A 110 3.85 5.38 2.75
C ILE A 110 5.01 5.93 1.94
N PRO A 111 6.27 5.81 2.40
CA PRO A 111 7.39 6.09 1.52
C PRO A 111 7.15 5.26 0.25
N ALA A 112 7.20 5.91 -0.92
CA ALA A 112 7.19 5.20 -2.20
C ALA A 112 8.29 4.13 -2.09
N SER A 113 7.89 2.86 -1.94
CA SER A 113 8.64 1.74 -1.32
C SER A 113 8.42 1.48 0.19
N ALA A 114 7.20 1.16 0.60
CA ALA A 114 7.00 -0.03 1.45
C ALA A 114 6.68 -1.28 0.60
N ALA A 115 7.05 -1.24 -0.69
CA ALA A 115 7.46 -2.45 -1.36
C ALA A 115 8.55 -3.08 -0.48
N SER A 116 8.39 -4.36 -0.16
CA SER A 116 9.51 -5.23 0.17
C SER A 116 10.67 -4.86 -0.75
N GLY A 117 11.66 -4.15 -0.20
CA GLY A 117 12.84 -3.71 -0.93
C GLY A 117 13.63 -4.93 -1.39
N GLY A 118 13.27 -5.47 -2.55
CA GLY A 118 14.11 -6.36 -3.33
C GLY A 118 15.26 -5.54 -3.87
N GLY A 119 16.43 -5.65 -3.24
CA GLY A 119 17.58 -4.85 -3.61
C GLY A 119 18.81 -5.04 -2.73
N ASN A 120 19.14 -6.29 -2.39
CA ASN A 120 20.50 -6.84 -2.28
C ASN A 120 20.41 -8.34 -1.93
N GLY A 121 20.21 -9.19 -2.95
CA GLY A 121 20.37 -10.65 -2.83
C GLY A 121 19.15 -11.48 -2.39
N SER A 122 17.93 -10.94 -2.38
CA SER A 122 16.75 -11.72 -1.99
C SER A 122 16.26 -12.62 -3.12
N ALA A 123 16.62 -13.90 -3.08
CA ALA A 123 15.95 -14.93 -3.87
C ALA A 123 14.46 -15.01 -3.46
N GLY A 124 13.56 -14.75 -4.41
CA GLY A 124 12.26 -15.42 -4.51
C GLY A 124 11.14 -15.14 -3.50
N LEU A 125 11.29 -14.28 -2.47
CA LEU A 125 10.20 -14.01 -1.50
C LEU A 125 8.94 -13.43 -2.17
N SER A 126 7.91 -14.25 -2.37
CA SER A 126 6.68 -13.93 -3.09
C SER A 126 5.52 -13.47 -2.19
N SER A 127 5.56 -13.80 -0.89
CA SER A 127 4.60 -13.32 0.12
C SER A 127 5.10 -13.61 1.54
N ALA A 128 4.63 -12.84 2.53
CA ALA A 128 4.82 -13.11 3.95
C ALA A 128 3.55 -12.80 4.76
N THR A 129 3.24 -13.63 5.74
CA THR A 129 2.13 -13.46 6.70
C THR A 129 2.70 -13.18 8.08
N TYR A 130 2.03 -12.34 8.86
CA TYR A 130 2.46 -11.93 10.19
C TYR A 130 1.40 -12.23 11.25
N ASP A 131 1.81 -12.51 12.49
CA ASP A 131 0.93 -12.58 13.65
C ASP A 131 0.58 -11.19 14.22
N ALA A 132 -0.26 -11.16 15.25
CA ALA A 132 -0.65 -9.92 15.94
C ALA A 132 0.51 -9.21 16.66
N SER A 133 1.65 -9.89 16.86
CA SER A 133 2.89 -9.31 17.39
C SER A 133 3.87 -8.92 16.27
N ASN A 134 3.41 -8.89 15.02
CA ASN A 134 4.18 -8.57 13.83
C ASN A 134 5.38 -9.51 13.59
N ARG A 135 5.27 -10.78 14.01
CA ARG A 135 6.26 -11.83 13.70
C ARG A 135 5.81 -12.62 12.48
N VAL A 136 6.76 -13.02 11.63
CA VAL A 136 6.48 -13.79 10.41
C VAL A 136 5.95 -15.18 10.80
N THR A 137 4.75 -15.54 10.35
CA THR A 137 4.16 -16.87 10.58
C THR A 137 4.26 -17.77 9.36
N SER A 138 4.36 -17.20 8.16
CA SER A 138 4.70 -17.91 6.94
C SER A 138 5.31 -16.99 5.90
N TYR A 139 6.10 -17.54 5.00
CA TYR A 139 6.56 -16.86 3.79
C TYR A 139 6.62 -17.85 2.63
N ALA A 140 6.50 -17.36 1.40
CA ALA A 140 6.66 -18.19 0.21
C ALA A 140 7.86 -17.73 -0.60
N THR A 141 8.64 -18.66 -1.12
CA THR A 141 9.68 -18.40 -2.11
C THR A 141 9.78 -19.54 -3.11
N ASP A 142 9.93 -19.20 -4.40
CA ASP A 142 10.06 -20.14 -5.52
C ASP A 142 8.98 -21.25 -5.54
N GLY A 143 7.74 -20.89 -5.19
CA GLY A 143 6.60 -21.82 -5.15
C GLY A 143 6.56 -22.76 -3.92
N VAL A 144 7.50 -22.61 -2.99
CA VAL A 144 7.55 -23.34 -1.71
C VAL A 144 7.07 -22.42 -0.60
N THR A 145 6.11 -22.88 0.20
CA THR A 145 5.63 -22.18 1.39
C THR A 145 6.40 -22.66 2.60
N TYR A 146 6.92 -21.73 3.39
CA TYR A 146 7.62 -21.98 4.64
C TYR A 146 6.75 -21.51 5.80
N THR A 147 6.44 -22.41 6.71
CA THR A 147 5.73 -22.10 7.95
C THR A 147 6.74 -21.85 9.06
N VAL A 148 6.57 -20.74 9.79
CA VAL A 148 7.46 -20.33 10.89
C VAL A 148 6.71 -20.46 12.21
N THR A 149 7.29 -21.19 13.15
CA THR A 149 6.77 -21.34 14.51
C THR A 149 7.83 -20.86 15.51
N TYR A 150 7.38 -20.28 16.62
CA TYR A 150 8.25 -19.72 17.67
C TYR A 150 8.06 -20.43 19.01
N PRO A 151 8.55 -21.68 19.17
CA PRO A 151 8.62 -22.29 20.49
C PRO A 151 9.54 -21.50 21.44
N PRO A 152 9.41 -21.65 22.76
CA PRO A 152 10.32 -21.00 23.70
C PRO A 152 11.79 -21.31 23.39
N GLY A 153 12.59 -20.26 23.20
CA GLY A 153 14.03 -20.36 22.90
C GLY A 153 14.38 -20.90 21.51
N LYS A 154 13.41 -21.04 20.59
CA LYS A 154 13.63 -21.61 19.26
C LYS A 154 12.82 -20.89 18.18
N ILE A 155 13.29 -21.01 16.95
CA ILE A 155 12.52 -20.73 15.75
C ILE A 155 12.54 -22.00 14.90
N GLN A 156 11.37 -22.47 14.49
CA GLN A 156 11.23 -23.62 13.61
C GLN A 156 10.67 -23.15 12.27
N VAL A 157 11.33 -23.55 11.19
CA VAL A 157 10.93 -23.24 9.82
C VAL A 157 10.72 -24.55 9.10
N THR A 158 9.50 -24.80 8.61
CA THR A 158 9.15 -26.02 7.89
C THR A 158 8.73 -25.69 6.47
N ALA A 159 9.37 -26.32 5.48
CA ALA A 159 9.03 -26.15 4.07
C ALA A 159 7.83 -27.03 3.70
N SER A 160 6.97 -26.54 2.78
CA SER A 160 5.82 -27.28 2.27
C SER A 160 6.20 -28.51 1.47
N THR A 161 7.44 -28.54 0.95
CA THR A 161 8.05 -29.68 0.25
C THR A 161 8.66 -30.71 1.21
N GLY A 162 8.58 -30.49 2.51
CA GLY A 162 9.24 -31.28 3.54
C GLY A 162 10.60 -30.71 3.94
N GLY A 163 11.04 -31.04 5.17
CA GLY A 163 12.26 -30.53 5.80
C GLY A 163 11.96 -29.42 6.83
N THR A 164 12.57 -29.54 8.01
CA THR A 164 12.43 -28.56 9.09
C THR A 164 13.81 -28.07 9.51
N GLN A 165 14.02 -26.77 9.53
CA GLN A 165 15.18 -26.16 10.17
C GLN A 165 14.79 -25.63 11.54
N THR A 166 15.61 -25.93 12.54
CA THR A 166 15.48 -25.40 13.90
C THR A 166 16.64 -24.45 14.17
N ILE A 167 16.33 -23.19 14.46
CA ILE A 167 17.26 -22.18 14.92
C ILE A 167 17.11 -22.12 16.44
N ASN A 168 18.11 -22.57 17.18
CA ASN A 168 18.13 -22.45 18.63
C ASN A 168 18.60 -21.04 18.99
N LEU A 169 17.92 -20.43 19.96
CA LEU A 169 18.26 -19.11 20.48
C LEU A 169 18.93 -19.23 21.86
N ASP A 170 19.85 -18.33 22.16
CA ASP A 170 20.39 -18.17 23.50
C ASP A 170 19.38 -17.45 24.42
N SER A 171 19.74 -17.25 25.69
CA SER A 171 18.90 -16.56 26.67
C SER A 171 18.59 -15.11 26.33
N ASN A 172 19.34 -14.50 25.40
CA ASN A 172 19.16 -13.14 24.93
C ASN A 172 18.40 -13.08 23.59
N GLY A 173 17.89 -14.23 23.10
CA GLY A 173 17.18 -14.33 21.83
C GLY A 173 18.07 -14.26 20.59
N ARG A 174 19.41 -14.36 20.74
CA ARG A 174 20.34 -14.39 19.62
C ARG A 174 20.48 -15.82 19.10
N ILE A 175 20.89 -15.96 17.84
CA ILE A 175 21.12 -17.26 17.23
C ILE A 175 22.28 -17.96 17.94
N ALA A 176 22.00 -19.13 18.52
CA ALA A 176 23.00 -19.98 19.15
C ALA A 176 23.46 -21.12 18.21
N SER A 177 22.53 -21.72 17.46
CA SER A 177 22.85 -22.75 16.47
C SER A 177 21.71 -22.93 15.46
N VAL A 178 22.03 -23.53 14.31
CA VAL A 178 21.08 -23.93 13.28
C VAL A 178 21.22 -25.43 13.06
N VAL A 179 20.09 -26.15 13.12
CA VAL A 179 20.01 -27.61 12.95
C VAL A 179 19.03 -27.90 11.82
N ALA A 180 19.51 -28.58 10.77
CA ALA A 180 18.64 -29.17 9.76
C ALA A 180 18.06 -30.49 10.30
N GLY A 181 16.75 -30.66 10.15
CA GLY A 181 16.02 -31.89 10.45
C GLY A 181 15.81 -32.75 9.22
#